data_AF-K0KGD1-F1
#
_entry.id   AF-K0KGD1-F1
#
_cell.length_a   1.000
_cell.length_b   1.000
_cell.length_c   1.000
_cell.angle_alpha   90.00
_cell.angle_beta   90.00
_cell.angle_gamma   90.00
#
_symmetry.space_group_name_H-M   'P 1'
#
loop_
_entity.id
_entity.type
_entity.pdbx_description
1 polymer ?
#
loop_
_entity_poly.entity_id
_entity_poly.type
_entity_poly.pdbx_seq_one_letter_code
_entity_poly.pdbx_strand_id
1 'polypeptide(L)'
;MSKITTFTSYQSPSESIDSILPDLSQFKGLDQSNAIKQSKIGAIPIYKNQLHLINNNKQNLKAFKETDENNEVDQMSVTKEQYELSKFLELKSFKPQGLKDQLMEIVIKGVKILNNLIIEQVLNYLTTGEYVWSCIDGNNQDKIIFIRFINEDGLVNLSQIKKFLGLNGFKYDDSQWEICIEDNTENLINDSQITVDKLDQEGLRNKINELLEGSKLEKPIDHGLDYKIDEMELIDLPQDVLPQLYKDIKEFRLKVLENERKKRAKESLEELKRSKGQLRKLFEKFQNEESEIVEDDDDSSDEDDLNDEDYEKEQINLQKEEMLKNYNNKLKVVEHEESYNQELIEKFNDLNNYERSLNKDINGMELGQFKPSNRDKIMEEDMDSKDREEEKHQLEIKSQSMNFLESININIPLKQKEQVTIDDLDESQLEQVLTRLKPIINQIIQEFLGTQEDELLEYILEIIKDTKSKVELIKELNETFDEDSIKIGDKIWLNLEEQITLL
;
A
#
# COMPACT_ATOMS: atom_id res chain seq x y z
N MET A 1 -27.57 21.63 -49.65
CA MET A 1 -28.09 23.01 -49.52
C MET A 1 -29.18 23.02 -48.46
N SER A 2 -29.11 24.00 -47.54
CA SER A 2 -30.14 24.39 -46.54
C SER A 2 -30.44 23.37 -45.43
N LYS A 3 -30.55 23.71 -44.13
CA LYS A 3 -30.59 25.00 -43.42
C LYS A 3 -30.16 24.75 -41.96
N ILE A 4 -29.39 25.70 -41.43
CA ILE A 4 -29.00 25.84 -40.02
C ILE A 4 -30.14 26.53 -39.27
N THR A 5 -30.51 26.01 -38.11
CA THR A 5 -31.55 26.59 -37.23
C THR A 5 -30.90 27.05 -35.93
N THR A 6 -30.83 28.36 -35.72
CA THR A 6 -30.37 29.02 -34.49
C THR A 6 -31.55 29.29 -33.56
N PHE A 7 -31.44 28.91 -32.29
CA PHE A 7 -32.39 29.25 -31.22
C PHE A 7 -32.00 30.57 -30.53
N THR A 8 -32.97 31.46 -30.39
CA THR A 8 -32.89 32.72 -29.62
C THR A 8 -33.59 32.58 -28.27
N SER A 9 -33.08 33.33 -27.28
CA SER A 9 -33.42 33.33 -25.86
C SER A 9 -34.83 33.82 -25.52
N TYR A 10 -35.46 33.16 -24.54
CA TYR A 10 -36.73 33.54 -23.92
C TYR A 10 -36.62 34.81 -23.07
N GLN A 11 -37.52 35.77 -23.33
CA GLN A 11 -37.85 36.88 -22.41
C GLN A 11 -39.03 36.45 -21.53
N SER A 12 -38.89 36.59 -20.22
CA SER A 12 -39.93 36.39 -19.23
C SER A 12 -40.81 37.64 -19.09
N PRO A 13 -42.15 37.51 -19.10
CA PRO A 13 -43.06 38.65 -18.97
C PRO A 13 -43.19 39.08 -17.50
N SER A 14 -43.07 40.38 -17.29
CA SER A 14 -43.31 41.09 -16.04
C SER A 14 -44.78 41.49 -15.93
N GLU A 15 -45.56 40.78 -15.12
CA GLU A 15 -46.84 41.30 -14.59
C GLU A 15 -46.92 40.98 -13.10
N SER A 16 -47.13 42.03 -12.30
CA SER A 16 -47.06 42.00 -10.85
C SER A 16 -48.34 41.40 -10.23
N ILE A 17 -48.13 40.62 -9.17
CA ILE A 17 -49.14 39.87 -8.41
C ILE A 17 -49.98 40.78 -7.47
N ASP A 18 -49.84 42.10 -7.59
CA ASP A 18 -50.47 43.07 -6.68
C ASP A 18 -51.98 43.30 -6.93
N SER A 19 -52.60 42.56 -7.84
CA SER A 19 -54.03 42.70 -8.19
C SER A 19 -54.96 41.64 -7.59
N ILE A 20 -54.43 40.67 -6.83
CA ILE A 20 -55.22 39.48 -6.41
C ILE A 20 -55.64 39.49 -4.93
N LEU A 21 -55.06 40.33 -4.06
CA LEU A 21 -55.41 40.36 -2.62
C LEU A 21 -55.39 41.79 -2.03
N PRO A 22 -56.55 42.45 -1.85
CA PRO A 22 -56.60 43.85 -1.39
C PRO A 22 -56.33 44.06 0.12
N ASP A 23 -56.12 43.00 0.90
CA ASP A 23 -55.98 43.09 2.37
C ASP A 23 -54.55 42.99 2.93
N LEU A 24 -53.51 43.00 2.07
CA LEU A 24 -52.10 43.01 2.52
C LEU A 24 -51.51 44.41 2.77
N SER A 25 -52.34 45.46 2.71
CA SER A 25 -51.93 46.86 2.89
C SER A 25 -51.57 47.23 4.35
N GLN A 26 -51.71 46.32 5.31
CA GLN A 26 -51.43 46.56 6.73
C GLN A 26 -49.98 46.26 7.17
N PHE A 27 -49.10 45.81 6.27
CA PHE A 27 -47.68 45.53 6.59
C PHE A 27 -46.68 46.53 5.97
N LYS A 28 -47.10 47.78 5.72
CA LYS A 28 -46.17 48.87 5.35
C LYS A 28 -45.52 49.47 6.58
N GLY A 29 -44.45 48.82 7.06
CA GLY A 29 -43.62 49.33 8.15
C GLY A 29 -42.37 48.53 8.48
N LEU A 30 -42.05 47.48 7.72
CA LEU A 30 -40.81 46.72 7.90
C LEU A 30 -39.72 47.31 7.00
N ASP A 31 -38.80 48.00 7.67
CA ASP A 31 -37.58 48.60 7.13
C ASP A 31 -36.75 47.54 6.36
N GLN A 32 -36.72 47.63 5.03
CA GLN A 32 -36.00 46.70 4.14
C GLN A 32 -34.49 46.98 4.04
N SER A 33 -33.89 47.65 5.04
CA SER A 33 -32.45 47.91 5.07
C SER A 33 -31.61 46.75 5.63
N ASN A 34 -32.25 45.66 6.07
CA ASN A 34 -31.59 44.40 6.46
C ASN A 34 -31.99 43.24 5.55
N ALA A 35 -31.81 43.40 4.24
CA ALA A 35 -31.78 42.26 3.34
C ALA A 35 -30.57 41.39 3.70
N ILE A 36 -30.85 40.18 4.20
CA ILE A 36 -29.87 39.14 4.52
C ILE A 36 -29.09 38.83 3.24
N LYS A 37 -27.87 39.36 3.14
CA LYS A 37 -26.90 38.93 2.13
C LYS A 37 -26.67 37.44 2.37
N GLN A 38 -26.94 36.61 1.36
CA GLN A 38 -26.65 35.18 1.40
C GLN A 38 -25.20 34.99 1.86
N SER A 39 -25.02 34.22 2.94
CA SER A 39 -23.70 33.87 3.47
C SER A 39 -22.90 33.19 2.36
N LYS A 40 -21.70 33.72 2.06
CA LYS A 40 -20.73 33.01 1.22
C LYS A 40 -20.50 31.63 1.82
N ILE A 41 -20.58 30.59 0.99
CA ILE A 41 -20.28 29.21 1.37
C ILE A 41 -18.93 29.19 2.08
N GLY A 42 -18.90 28.70 3.33
CA GLY A 42 -17.71 28.65 4.20
C GLY A 42 -17.60 29.73 5.28
N ALA A 43 -18.52 30.71 5.36
CA ALA A 43 -18.51 31.70 6.44
C ALA A 43 -19.21 31.16 7.70
N ILE A 44 -18.50 31.15 8.84
CA ILE A 44 -19.08 30.80 10.15
C ILE A 44 -19.78 32.05 10.72
N PRO A 45 -21.10 32.01 11.01
CA PRO A 45 -21.80 33.13 11.61
C PRO A 45 -21.35 33.29 13.07
N ILE A 46 -20.79 34.46 13.40
CA ILE A 46 -20.34 34.81 14.75
C ILE A 46 -21.24 35.90 15.30
N TYR A 47 -21.68 35.75 16.55
CA TYR A 47 -22.50 36.74 17.23
C TYR A 47 -21.72 38.04 17.47
N LYS A 48 -22.40 39.18 17.30
CA LYS A 48 -21.79 40.52 17.32
C LYS A 48 -21.10 40.85 18.66
N ASN A 49 -21.55 40.24 19.76
CA ASN A 49 -20.95 40.34 21.10
C ASN A 49 -19.65 39.51 21.27
N GLN A 50 -19.38 38.54 20.39
CA GLN A 50 -18.16 37.71 20.40
C GLN A 50 -17.05 38.26 19.49
N LEU A 51 -17.35 39.29 18.69
CA LEU A 51 -16.40 39.90 17.74
C LEU A 51 -15.19 40.55 18.43
N HIS A 52 -15.34 41.04 19.66
CA HIS A 52 -14.25 41.62 20.44
C HIS A 52 -13.23 40.58 20.91
N LEU A 53 -13.65 39.33 21.18
CA LEU A 53 -12.76 38.24 21.59
C LEU A 53 -11.83 37.81 20.45
N ILE A 54 -12.36 37.77 19.21
CA ILE A 54 -11.59 37.41 18.02
C ILE A 54 -10.59 38.51 17.63
N ASN A 55 -10.98 39.78 17.78
CA ASN A 55 -10.08 40.90 17.51
C ASN A 55 -8.93 41.00 18.53
N ASN A 56 -9.17 40.67 19.81
CA ASN A 56 -8.10 40.62 20.80
C ASN A 56 -7.10 39.49 20.50
N ASN A 57 -7.57 38.32 20.03
CA ASN A 57 -6.66 37.24 19.59
C ASN A 57 -5.83 37.63 18.35
N LYS A 58 -6.38 38.43 17.43
CA LYS A 58 -5.61 38.97 16.29
C LYS A 58 -4.58 40.04 16.69
N GLN A 59 -4.83 40.81 17.73
CA GLN A 59 -3.85 41.78 18.25
C GLN A 59 -2.72 41.08 19.00
N ASN A 60 -3.00 40.01 19.75
CA ASN A 60 -1.96 39.18 20.37
C ASN A 60 -1.07 38.46 19.33
N LEU A 61 -1.63 38.06 18.18
CA LEU A 61 -0.86 37.50 17.05
C LEU A 61 0.01 38.52 16.31
N LYS A 62 -0.30 39.82 16.39
CA LYS A 62 0.54 40.90 15.83
C LYS A 62 1.64 41.34 16.80
N ALA A 63 1.36 41.36 18.11
CA ALA A 63 2.35 41.67 19.14
C ALA A 63 3.51 40.64 19.18
N PHE A 64 3.25 39.40 18.77
CA PHE A 64 4.28 38.35 18.64
C PHE A 64 5.20 38.52 17.42
N LYS A 65 4.90 39.43 16.48
CA LYS A 65 5.71 39.68 15.27
C LYS A 65 6.58 40.94 15.33
N GLU A 66 6.43 41.78 16.35
CA GLU A 66 7.13 43.08 16.46
C GLU A 66 8.15 43.16 17.62
N THR A 67 8.57 42.03 18.19
CA THR A 67 9.49 41.99 19.36
C THR A 67 10.82 41.25 19.13
N ASP A 68 11.30 41.15 17.89
CA ASP A 68 12.64 40.58 17.58
C ASP A 68 13.52 41.54 16.75
N GLU A 69 13.52 42.83 17.09
CA GLU A 69 14.56 43.76 16.64
C GLU A 69 15.13 44.51 17.84
N ASN A 70 16.28 44.02 18.32
CA ASN A 70 17.34 44.69 19.10
C ASN A 70 17.83 43.82 20.27
N ASN A 71 18.79 42.93 19.99
CA ASN A 71 19.93 42.65 20.87
C ASN A 71 20.96 41.78 20.11
N GLU A 72 22.05 42.41 19.68
CA GLU A 72 23.28 41.75 19.24
C GLU A 72 24.02 41.16 20.45
N VAL A 73 24.23 39.84 20.51
CA VAL A 73 25.50 39.20 20.90
C VAL A 73 25.54 37.79 20.25
N ASP A 74 26.66 37.52 19.57
CA ASP A 74 27.07 36.30 18.88
C ASP A 74 26.46 34.95 19.34
N GLN A 75 25.64 34.35 18.48
CA GLN A 75 25.56 32.90 18.27
C GLN A 75 24.90 32.63 16.91
N MET A 76 25.61 31.93 16.02
CA MET A 76 25.14 31.48 14.70
C MET A 76 23.85 30.64 14.83
N SER A 77 22.69 31.27 14.69
CA SER A 77 21.41 30.59 14.46
C SER A 77 21.03 30.74 12.99
N VAL A 78 21.13 29.65 12.25
CA VAL A 78 20.54 29.51 10.91
C VAL A 78 19.03 29.73 11.06
N THR A 79 18.54 30.84 10.53
CA THR A 79 17.11 31.14 10.39
C THR A 79 16.45 30.05 9.53
N LYS A 80 15.70 29.14 10.16
CA LYS A 80 14.88 28.16 9.45
C LYS A 80 13.65 28.87 8.89
N GLU A 81 13.66 29.11 7.59
CA GLU A 81 12.49 29.56 6.83
C GLU A 81 11.38 28.50 6.93
N GLN A 82 10.17 28.92 7.31
CA GLN A 82 8.99 28.04 7.32
C GLN A 82 8.67 27.64 5.88
N TYR A 83 8.90 26.38 5.53
CA TYR A 83 8.64 25.85 4.20
C TYR A 83 7.13 25.62 4.02
N GLU A 84 6.51 26.22 3.00
CA GLU A 84 5.10 26.00 2.64
C GLU A 84 4.98 25.02 1.46
N LEU A 85 4.00 24.12 1.51
CA LEU A 85 3.68 23.16 0.44
C LEU A 85 3.21 23.90 -0.81
N SER A 86 4.02 23.87 -1.87
CA SER A 86 3.75 24.62 -3.11
C SER A 86 3.42 23.72 -4.30
N LYS A 87 3.90 22.46 -4.29
CA LYS A 87 3.81 21.52 -5.40
C LYS A 87 2.86 20.35 -5.15
N PHE A 88 2.30 20.27 -3.95
CA PHE A 88 1.32 19.27 -3.57
C PHE A 88 -0.05 19.55 -4.19
N LEU A 89 -0.63 18.54 -4.84
CA LEU A 89 -1.98 18.59 -5.39
C LEU A 89 -2.84 17.44 -4.84
N GLU A 90 -4.11 17.72 -4.57
CA GLU A 90 -5.06 16.69 -4.13
C GLU A 90 -5.27 15.65 -5.23
N LEU A 91 -5.46 14.39 -4.83
CA LEU A 91 -5.62 13.27 -5.76
C LEU A 91 -6.78 13.48 -6.75
N LYS A 92 -7.84 14.18 -6.34
CA LYS A 92 -8.98 14.51 -7.21
C LYS A 92 -8.57 15.38 -8.40
N SER A 93 -7.64 16.32 -8.18
CA SER A 93 -7.08 17.21 -9.20
C SER A 93 -5.87 16.61 -9.93
N PHE A 94 -5.27 15.55 -9.40
CA PHE A 94 -4.07 14.92 -9.96
C PHE A 94 -4.35 13.96 -11.13
N LYS A 95 -5.59 13.86 -11.63
CA LYS A 95 -5.91 12.97 -12.76
C LYS A 95 -5.12 13.36 -14.02
N PRO A 96 -4.54 12.41 -14.78
CA PRO A 96 -3.86 12.72 -16.03
C PRO A 96 -4.89 13.22 -17.06
N GLN A 97 -4.57 14.32 -17.75
CA GLN A 97 -5.47 14.91 -18.76
C GLN A 97 -5.16 14.41 -20.17
N GLY A 98 -3.98 13.83 -20.39
CA GLY A 98 -3.61 13.24 -21.67
C GLY A 98 -2.42 12.27 -21.59
N LEU A 99 -2.06 11.69 -22.74
CA LEU A 99 -0.96 10.73 -22.86
C LEU A 99 0.38 11.30 -22.40
N LYS A 100 0.64 12.59 -22.66
CA LYS A 100 1.86 13.27 -22.21
C LYS A 100 1.98 13.25 -20.68
N ASP A 101 0.87 13.41 -19.97
CA ASP A 101 0.86 13.40 -18.51
C ASP A 101 1.10 11.99 -17.95
N GLN A 102 0.53 10.97 -18.61
CA GLN A 102 0.71 9.56 -18.25
C GLN A 102 2.17 9.12 -18.44
N LEU A 103 2.76 9.47 -19.59
CA LEU A 103 4.14 9.14 -19.91
C LEU A 103 5.18 9.83 -19.02
N MET A 104 4.77 10.86 -18.26
CA MET A 104 5.65 11.67 -17.40
C MET A 104 5.32 11.50 -15.92
N GLU A 105 4.64 10.39 -15.57
CA GLU A 105 4.26 10.05 -14.20
C GLU A 105 5.12 8.92 -13.63
N ILE A 106 5.48 9.02 -12.35
CA ILE A 106 6.18 8.01 -11.57
C ILE A 106 5.39 7.72 -10.30
N VAL A 107 5.37 6.45 -9.90
CA VAL A 107 4.81 6.00 -8.64
C VAL A 107 5.92 5.46 -7.74
N ILE A 108 6.00 5.96 -6.51
CA ILE A 108 6.90 5.45 -5.47
C ILE A 108 6.04 4.79 -4.39
N LYS A 109 6.27 3.49 -4.17
CA LYS A 109 5.63 2.69 -3.12
C LYS A 109 6.61 2.44 -1.98
N GLY A 110 6.08 2.11 -0.80
CA GLY A 110 6.89 1.75 0.37
C GLY A 110 7.56 2.95 1.05
N VAL A 111 6.98 4.16 0.93
CA VAL A 111 7.47 5.32 1.68
C VAL A 111 6.76 5.34 3.02
N LYS A 112 7.48 5.12 4.12
CA LYS A 112 6.94 5.25 5.49
C LYS A 112 6.20 6.58 5.67
N ILE A 113 5.24 6.67 6.60
CA ILE A 113 4.50 7.91 6.93
C ILE A 113 5.47 9.07 7.26
N LEU A 114 5.88 9.80 6.24
CA LEU A 114 6.60 11.06 6.34
C LEU A 114 5.60 12.21 6.25
N ASN A 115 5.90 13.32 6.93
CA ASN A 115 5.12 14.55 6.76
C ASN A 115 5.22 15.01 5.30
N ASN A 116 4.12 15.48 4.73
CA ASN A 116 4.06 15.95 3.35
C ASN A 116 5.10 17.04 3.07
N LEU A 117 5.42 17.86 4.07
CA LEU A 117 6.50 18.86 4.00
C LEU A 117 7.88 18.22 3.74
N ILE A 118 8.19 17.15 4.46
CA ILE A 118 9.47 16.43 4.32
C ILE A 118 9.52 15.75 2.95
N ILE A 119 8.39 15.16 2.52
CA ILE A 119 8.28 14.55 1.19
C ILE A 119 8.61 15.58 0.11
N GLU A 120 7.98 16.76 0.13
CA GLU A 120 8.24 17.79 -0.89
C GLU A 120 9.70 18.27 -0.86
N GLN A 121 10.31 18.42 0.33
CA GLN A 121 11.71 18.79 0.47
C GLN A 121 12.67 17.72 -0.09
N VAL A 122 12.37 16.44 0.15
CA VAL A 122 13.12 15.32 -0.43
C VAL A 122 12.98 15.31 -1.94
N LEU A 123 11.76 15.53 -2.46
CA LEU A 123 11.53 15.61 -3.90
C LEU A 123 12.26 16.80 -4.54
N ASN A 124 12.32 17.96 -3.87
CA ASN A 124 13.10 19.11 -4.34
C ASN A 124 14.61 18.86 -4.33
N TYR A 125 15.10 18.00 -3.44
CA TYR A 125 16.52 17.60 -3.45
C TYR A 125 16.81 16.65 -4.63
N LEU A 126 15.88 15.75 -4.93
CA LEU A 126 16.02 14.76 -6.00
C LEU A 126 15.75 15.31 -7.40
N THR A 127 14.92 16.33 -7.51
CA THR A 127 14.47 16.89 -8.79
C THR A 127 14.95 18.32 -8.97
N THR A 128 15.41 18.66 -10.17
CA THR A 128 15.80 20.02 -10.54
C THR A 128 14.76 20.72 -11.43
N GLY A 129 13.65 20.04 -11.75
CA GLY A 129 12.63 20.52 -12.69
C GLY A 129 11.31 20.90 -12.03
N GLU A 130 10.37 21.39 -12.83
CA GLU A 130 8.99 21.59 -12.42
C GLU A 130 8.26 20.25 -12.35
N TYR A 131 7.68 19.97 -11.18
CA TYR A 131 6.91 18.77 -10.93
C TYR A 131 5.74 19.11 -10.01
N VAL A 132 4.74 18.24 -10.06
CA VAL A 132 3.64 18.21 -9.12
C VAL A 132 3.60 16.81 -8.52
N TRP A 133 3.16 16.71 -7.27
CA TRP A 133 3.04 15.42 -6.62
C TRP A 133 1.75 15.30 -5.80
N SER A 134 1.34 14.06 -5.58
CA SER A 134 0.21 13.68 -4.73
C SER A 134 0.56 12.43 -3.94
N CYS A 135 -0.22 12.09 -2.91
CA CYS A 135 -0.02 10.87 -2.14
C CYS A 135 -1.33 10.20 -1.75
N ILE A 136 -1.25 8.89 -1.56
CA ILE A 136 -2.31 8.05 -0.98
C ILE A 136 -1.74 7.36 0.25
N ASP A 137 -2.45 7.47 1.37
CA ASP A 137 -2.12 6.70 2.57
C ASP A 137 -2.54 5.24 2.37
N GLY A 138 -1.59 4.32 2.44
CA GLY A 138 -1.81 2.88 2.41
C GLY A 138 -2.15 2.31 3.80
N ASN A 139 -2.67 1.08 3.80
CA ASN A 139 -3.19 0.44 5.02
C ASN A 139 -2.11 0.11 6.07
N ASN A 140 -0.84 -0.01 5.66
CA ASN A 140 0.26 -0.54 6.49
C ASN A 140 1.30 0.52 6.89
N GLN A 141 0.89 1.78 7.14
CA GLN A 141 1.81 2.90 7.41
C GLN A 141 2.77 3.25 6.26
N ASP A 142 2.45 2.78 5.06
CA ASP A 142 3.15 3.14 3.84
C ASP A 142 2.30 4.14 3.05
N LYS A 143 2.94 5.17 2.51
CA LYS A 143 2.37 6.11 1.54
C LYS A 143 2.80 5.70 0.14
N ILE A 144 1.87 5.82 -0.79
CA ILE A 144 2.12 5.74 -2.21
C ILE A 144 2.19 7.17 -2.73
N ILE A 145 3.32 7.55 -3.31
CA ILE A 145 3.58 8.89 -3.82
C ILE A 145 3.50 8.86 -5.34
N PHE A 146 2.72 9.78 -5.90
CA PHE A 146 2.61 10.00 -7.34
C PHE A 146 3.32 11.29 -7.69
N ILE A 147 4.19 11.26 -8.69
CA ILE A 147 4.98 12.42 -9.12
C ILE A 147 4.77 12.58 -10.62
N ARG A 148 4.41 13.78 -11.06
CA ARG A 148 4.28 14.13 -12.47
C ARG A 148 5.21 15.29 -12.81
N PHE A 149 6.01 15.11 -13.86
CA PHE A 149 6.90 16.16 -14.35
C PHE A 149 6.19 17.01 -15.42
N ILE A 150 6.24 18.34 -15.27
CA ILE A 150 5.45 19.29 -16.09
C ILE A 150 6.30 19.98 -17.15
N ASN A 151 7.61 19.74 -17.19
CA ASN A 151 8.50 20.46 -18.09
C ASN A 151 8.07 20.32 -19.57
N GLU A 152 8.21 21.41 -20.33
CA GLU A 152 7.89 21.43 -21.76
C GLU A 152 8.79 20.45 -22.52
N ASP A 153 10.05 20.37 -22.11
CA ASP A 153 11.07 19.47 -22.67
C ASP A 153 10.93 18.04 -22.12
N GLY A 154 10.30 17.17 -22.92
CA GLY A 154 10.10 15.76 -22.56
C GLY A 154 11.39 14.98 -22.25
N LEU A 155 12.52 15.34 -22.90
CA LEU A 155 13.81 14.71 -22.62
C LEU A 155 14.35 15.03 -21.22
N VAL A 156 14.09 16.23 -20.70
CA VAL A 156 14.47 16.61 -19.34
C VAL A 156 13.67 15.79 -18.34
N ASN A 157 12.37 15.61 -18.59
CA ASN A 157 11.51 14.77 -17.75
C ASN A 157 11.97 13.31 -17.76
N LEU A 158 12.26 12.73 -18.92
CA LEU A 158 12.76 11.36 -19.04
C LEU A 158 14.11 11.17 -18.34
N SER A 159 14.99 12.18 -18.38
CA SER A 159 16.24 12.17 -17.61
C SER A 159 15.97 12.11 -16.11
N GLN A 160 15.03 12.91 -15.60
CA GLN A 160 14.62 12.87 -14.19
C GLN A 160 13.98 11.52 -13.84
N ILE A 161 13.12 10.98 -14.70
CA ILE A 161 12.50 9.68 -14.46
C ILE A 161 13.55 8.57 -14.37
N LYS A 162 14.53 8.58 -15.26
CA LYS A 162 15.66 7.64 -15.21
C LYS A 162 16.56 7.84 -13.99
N LYS A 163 16.68 9.08 -13.47
CA LYS A 163 17.33 9.34 -12.17
C LYS A 163 16.58 8.62 -11.04
N PHE A 164 15.25 8.75 -11.01
CA PHE A 164 14.42 8.09 -9.99
C PHE A 164 14.51 6.57 -10.08
N LEU A 165 14.52 5.97 -11.28
CA LEU A 165 14.70 4.51 -11.42
C LEU A 165 15.99 4.00 -10.75
N GLY A 166 17.05 4.81 -10.69
CA GLY A 166 18.28 4.46 -9.97
C GLY A 166 18.13 4.35 -8.45
N LEU A 167 16.99 4.79 -7.89
CA LEU A 167 16.62 4.66 -6.48
C LEU A 167 15.71 3.44 -6.23
N ASN A 168 15.42 2.62 -7.26
CA ASN A 168 14.60 1.43 -7.06
C ASN A 168 15.32 0.45 -6.10
N GLY A 169 14.62 0.02 -5.06
CA GLY A 169 15.18 -0.81 -3.99
C GLY A 169 15.91 -0.04 -2.90
N PHE A 170 15.81 1.29 -2.85
CA PHE A 170 16.35 2.10 -1.77
C PHE A 170 15.72 1.72 -0.41
N LYS A 171 16.54 1.31 0.56
CA LYS A 171 16.08 0.95 1.91
C LYS A 171 16.24 2.11 2.88
N TYR A 172 15.19 2.44 3.63
CA TYR A 172 15.18 3.45 4.68
C TYR A 172 14.29 3.02 5.85
N ASP A 173 14.85 2.93 7.07
CA ASP A 173 14.12 2.69 8.34
C ASP A 173 13.10 1.52 8.23
N ASP A 174 13.58 0.40 7.68
CA ASP A 174 12.89 -0.87 7.39
C ASP A 174 11.96 -0.90 6.16
N SER A 175 11.68 0.24 5.54
CA SER A 175 10.91 0.30 4.29
C SER A 175 11.82 0.27 3.07
N GLN A 176 11.43 -0.50 2.04
CA GLN A 176 12.09 -0.52 0.73
C GLN A 176 11.24 0.24 -0.28
N TRP A 177 11.83 1.26 -0.91
CA TRP A 177 11.15 2.03 -1.94
C TRP A 177 11.12 1.22 -3.23
N GLU A 178 9.91 0.99 -3.73
CA GLU A 178 9.67 0.38 -5.02
C GLU A 178 9.18 1.46 -5.98
N ILE A 179 9.91 1.66 -7.07
CA ILE A 179 9.59 2.68 -8.07
C ILE A 179 8.95 1.99 -9.26
N CYS A 180 7.69 2.32 -9.50
CA CYS A 180 6.90 1.77 -10.59
C CYS A 180 6.65 2.85 -11.64
N ILE A 181 6.74 2.45 -12.91
CA ILE A 181 6.49 3.29 -14.08
C ILE A 181 5.63 2.49 -15.06
N GLU A 182 4.85 3.18 -15.89
CA GLU A 182 4.13 2.56 -17.01
C GLU A 182 5.10 1.99 -18.07
N ASP A 183 4.76 0.83 -18.63
CA ASP A 183 5.53 0.12 -19.67
C ASP A 183 5.89 1.02 -20.88
N ASN A 184 4.96 1.89 -21.28
CA ASN A 184 5.17 2.82 -22.40
C ASN A 184 6.28 3.85 -22.10
N THR A 185 6.35 4.30 -20.86
CA THR A 185 7.39 5.23 -20.40
C THR A 185 8.73 4.52 -20.30
N GLU A 186 8.75 3.26 -19.85
CA GLU A 186 9.98 2.46 -19.80
C GLU A 186 10.56 2.27 -21.21
N ASN A 187 9.72 1.92 -22.18
CA ASN A 187 10.11 1.82 -23.59
C ASN A 187 10.68 3.15 -24.10
N LEU A 188 10.03 4.28 -23.78
CA LEU A 188 10.48 5.61 -24.19
C LEU A 188 11.84 6.00 -23.58
N ILE A 189 12.13 5.58 -22.34
CA ILE A 189 13.42 5.80 -21.67
C ILE A 189 14.52 4.96 -22.34
N ASN A 190 14.21 3.71 -22.70
CA ASN A 190 15.14 2.82 -23.37
C ASN A 190 15.50 3.32 -24.77
N ASP A 191 14.51 3.80 -25.52
CA ASP A 191 14.68 4.34 -26.87
C ASP A 191 15.50 5.65 -26.89
N SER A 192 15.38 6.48 -25.85
CA SER A 192 16.00 7.80 -25.81
C SER A 192 17.49 7.81 -25.43
N GLN A 193 18.08 6.65 -25.08
CA GLN A 193 19.51 6.48 -24.76
C GLN A 193 20.09 7.53 -23.79
N ILE A 194 19.29 8.04 -22.86
CA ILE A 194 19.70 9.14 -21.99
C ILE A 194 20.74 8.62 -20.97
N THR A 195 21.93 9.21 -20.94
CA THR A 195 22.93 8.95 -19.90
C THR A 195 22.64 9.83 -18.69
N VAL A 196 22.63 9.23 -17.51
CA VAL A 196 22.25 9.92 -16.26
C VAL A 196 23.31 9.67 -15.20
N ASP A 197 23.63 10.72 -14.45
CA ASP A 197 24.54 10.65 -13.31
C ASP A 197 23.96 9.74 -12.23
N LYS A 198 24.81 8.89 -11.65
CA LYS A 198 24.42 8.02 -10.55
C LYS A 198 24.01 8.87 -9.36
N LEU A 199 22.84 8.58 -8.80
CA LEU A 199 22.36 9.23 -7.60
C LEU A 199 23.14 8.74 -6.38
N ASP A 200 23.53 9.68 -5.53
CA ASP A 200 24.14 9.40 -4.24
C ASP A 200 23.07 8.97 -3.23
N GLN A 201 22.88 7.65 -3.11
CA GLN A 201 21.93 7.06 -2.18
C GLN A 201 22.28 7.38 -0.71
N GLU A 202 23.56 7.53 -0.39
CA GLU A 202 24.02 7.81 0.97
C GLU A 202 23.76 9.28 1.33
N GLY A 203 24.02 10.19 0.39
CA GLY A 203 23.62 11.60 0.48
C GLY A 203 22.11 11.79 0.71
N LEU A 204 21.27 11.00 0.02
CA LEU A 204 19.82 11.01 0.22
C LEU A 204 19.43 10.57 1.64
N ARG A 205 20.01 9.47 2.15
CA ARG A 205 19.76 9.01 3.53
C ARG A 205 20.12 10.07 4.55
N ASN A 206 21.29 10.70 4.40
CA ASN A 206 21.74 11.75 5.28
C ASN A 206 20.79 12.95 5.24
N LYS A 207 20.29 13.31 4.06
CA LYS A 207 19.34 14.42 3.92
C LYS A 207 17.99 14.12 4.56
N ILE A 208 17.47 12.90 4.38
CA ILE A 208 16.22 12.47 5.02
C ILE A 208 16.39 12.52 6.56
N ASN A 209 17.52 12.04 7.09
CA ASN A 209 17.81 12.10 8.51
C ASN A 209 17.93 13.53 9.05
N GLU A 210 18.62 14.42 8.33
CA GLU A 210 18.74 15.84 8.68
C GLU A 210 17.36 16.53 8.73
N LEU A 211 16.50 16.26 7.75
CA LEU A 211 15.15 16.82 7.70
C LEU A 211 14.27 16.23 8.80
N LEU A 212 14.42 14.93 9.11
CA LEU A 212 13.70 14.30 10.21
C LEU A 212 14.17 14.84 11.56
N GLU A 213 15.46 15.01 11.80
CA GLU A 213 16.00 15.66 13.00
C GLU A 213 15.57 17.12 13.10
N GLY A 214 15.54 17.83 11.98
CA GLY A 214 15.01 19.18 11.87
C GLY A 214 13.52 19.26 12.23
N SER A 215 12.75 18.23 11.86
CA SER A 215 11.31 18.10 12.14
C SER A 215 11.01 17.51 13.53
N LYS A 216 11.94 16.79 14.18
CA LYS A 216 11.77 16.32 15.57
C LYS A 216 11.68 17.46 16.60
N LEU A 217 12.09 18.67 16.23
CA LEU A 217 11.84 19.88 17.02
C LEU A 217 10.40 20.40 16.90
N GLU A 218 9.69 20.00 15.85
CA GLU A 218 8.25 20.16 15.67
C GLU A 218 7.64 18.78 15.48
N LYS A 219 7.73 17.92 16.51
CA LYS A 219 6.96 16.68 16.49
C LYS A 219 5.53 17.04 16.08
N PRO A 220 4.94 16.40 15.04
CA PRO A 220 3.49 16.36 14.99
C PRO A 220 3.08 15.85 16.36
N ILE A 221 2.15 16.54 16.98
CA ILE A 221 1.65 16.19 18.31
C ILE A 221 0.99 14.81 18.13
N ASP A 222 1.80 13.77 18.21
CA ASP A 222 1.38 12.44 18.51
C ASP A 222 0.85 12.60 19.93
N HIS A 223 -0.47 12.72 20.01
CA HIS A 223 -1.23 12.70 21.24
C HIS A 223 -1.12 11.29 21.87
N GLY A 224 0.10 10.78 22.05
CA GLY A 224 0.46 10.16 23.32
C GLY A 224 0.26 11.24 24.37
N LEU A 225 -0.99 11.36 24.82
CA LEU A 225 -1.48 12.40 25.71
C LEU A 225 -0.65 12.40 26.98
N ASP A 226 0.44 13.16 27.01
CA ASP A 226 0.99 13.65 28.25
C ASP A 226 0.03 14.71 28.77
N TYR A 227 -1.07 14.21 29.34
CA TYR A 227 -2.02 15.00 30.09
C TYR A 227 -1.26 15.67 31.24
N LYS A 228 -1.02 16.98 31.10
CA LYS A 228 -0.44 17.81 32.15
C LYS A 228 -1.57 18.24 33.07
N ILE A 229 -1.42 17.90 34.35
CA ILE A 229 -2.33 18.34 35.41
C ILE A 229 -1.87 19.74 35.83
N ASP A 230 -2.78 20.71 35.82
CA ASP A 230 -2.47 22.06 36.28
C ASP A 230 -2.18 22.01 37.78
N GLU A 231 -0.92 22.23 38.15
CA GLU A 231 -0.45 22.19 39.54
C GLU A 231 -1.17 23.21 40.43
N MET A 232 -1.75 24.25 39.81
CA MET A 232 -2.58 25.27 40.45
C MET A 232 -3.88 24.70 41.03
N GLU A 233 -4.45 23.64 40.45
CA GLU A 233 -5.67 22.98 40.96
C GLU A 233 -5.40 22.10 42.19
N LEU A 234 -4.13 21.81 42.46
CA LEU A 234 -3.71 20.88 43.51
C LEU A 234 -3.00 21.56 44.70
N ILE A 235 -2.97 22.89 44.73
CA ILE A 235 -2.28 23.68 45.77
C ILE A 235 -2.86 23.43 47.18
N ASP A 236 -4.16 23.14 47.28
CA ASP A 236 -4.86 22.99 48.57
C ASP A 236 -4.71 21.59 49.20
N LEU A 237 -3.99 20.68 48.55
CA LEU A 237 -3.86 19.29 48.99
C LEU A 237 -2.53 19.03 49.73
N PRO A 238 -2.54 18.17 50.77
CA PRO A 238 -1.33 17.82 51.50
C PRO A 238 -0.31 17.09 50.61
N GLN A 239 0.98 17.47 50.77
CA GLN A 239 2.07 17.03 49.89
C GLN A 239 2.26 15.51 49.83
N ASP A 240 1.89 14.79 50.88
CA ASP A 240 2.03 13.33 50.96
C ASP A 240 1.06 12.58 50.03
N VAL A 241 -0.07 13.20 49.64
CA VAL A 241 -1.11 12.58 48.80
C VAL A 241 -1.00 12.99 47.34
N LEU A 242 -0.30 14.10 47.05
CA LEU A 242 -0.14 14.64 45.71
C LEU A 242 0.36 13.62 44.68
N PRO A 243 1.44 12.84 44.92
CA PRO A 243 1.98 11.94 43.90
C PRO A 243 0.99 10.86 43.44
N GLN A 244 0.22 10.32 44.39
CA GLN A 244 -0.80 9.32 44.08
C GLN A 244 -1.97 9.95 43.32
N LEU A 245 -2.41 11.14 43.72
CA LEU A 245 -3.49 11.84 43.05
C LEU A 245 -3.11 12.28 41.62
N TYR A 246 -1.86 12.70 41.39
CA TYR A 246 -1.35 12.97 40.04
C TYR A 246 -1.46 11.73 39.14
N LYS A 247 -1.13 10.56 39.67
CA LYS A 247 -1.23 9.30 38.95
C LYS A 247 -2.69 8.96 38.63
N ASP A 248 -3.57 9.06 39.63
CA ASP A 248 -4.99 8.71 39.49
C ASP A 248 -5.73 9.66 38.54
N ILE A 249 -5.46 10.97 38.61
CA ILE A 249 -6.03 11.95 37.69
C ILE A 249 -5.54 11.71 36.26
N LYS A 250 -4.24 11.44 36.07
CA LYS A 250 -3.67 11.16 34.74
C LYS A 250 -4.29 9.87 34.17
N GLU A 251 -4.38 8.81 34.96
CA GLU A 251 -5.00 7.54 34.55
C GLU A 251 -6.48 7.70 34.21
N PHE A 252 -7.25 8.40 35.05
CA PHE A 252 -8.67 8.65 34.81
C PHE A 252 -8.90 9.43 33.51
N ARG A 253 -8.14 10.50 33.29
CA ARG A 253 -8.28 11.35 32.10
C ARG A 253 -7.84 10.64 30.83
N LEU A 254 -6.77 9.86 30.89
CA LEU A 254 -6.35 9.00 29.79
C LEU A 254 -7.43 7.98 29.44
N LYS A 255 -8.02 7.32 30.45
CA LYS A 255 -9.11 6.35 30.26
C LYS A 255 -10.37 7.00 29.68
N VAL A 256 -10.72 8.21 30.10
CA VAL A 256 -11.84 8.98 29.53
C VAL A 256 -11.57 9.33 28.07
N LEU A 257 -10.35 9.77 27.73
CA LEU A 257 -9.97 10.07 26.35
C LEU A 257 -9.95 8.81 25.48
N GLU A 258 -9.49 7.68 26.00
CA GLU A 258 -9.56 6.41 25.30
C GLU A 258 -11.00 5.96 25.04
N ASN A 259 -11.88 6.10 26.04
CA ASN A 259 -13.30 5.80 25.90
C ASN A 259 -13.99 6.74 24.89
N GLU A 260 -13.66 8.03 24.91
CA GLU A 260 -14.17 9.00 23.93
C GLU A 260 -13.70 8.66 22.52
N ARG A 261 -12.41 8.30 22.36
CA ARG A 261 -11.84 7.88 21.07
C ARG A 261 -12.50 6.61 20.56
N LYS A 262 -12.72 5.61 21.42
CA LYS A 262 -13.45 4.37 21.08
C LYS A 262 -14.90 4.67 20.70
N LYS A 263 -15.57 5.57 21.42
CA LYS A 263 -16.95 6.00 21.11
C LYS A 263 -17.02 6.69 19.75
N ARG A 264 -16.14 7.66 19.48
CA ARG A 264 -16.07 8.37 18.19
C ARG A 264 -15.76 7.41 17.03
N ALA A 265 -14.88 6.43 17.24
CA ALA A 265 -14.59 5.41 16.24
C ALA A 265 -15.80 4.52 15.96
N LYS A 266 -16.53 4.10 16.99
CA LYS A 266 -17.76 3.31 16.86
C LYS A 266 -18.85 4.09 16.11
N GLU A 267 -19.08 5.35 16.47
CA GLU A 267 -20.03 6.25 15.79
C GLU A 267 -19.67 6.42 14.31
N SER A 268 -18.40 6.62 13.99
CA SER A 268 -17.95 6.77 12.58
C SER A 268 -18.19 5.52 11.73
N LEU A 269 -18.04 4.33 12.32
CA LEU A 269 -18.32 3.07 11.64
C LEU A 269 -19.83 2.88 11.42
N GLU A 270 -20.65 3.30 12.37
CA GLU A 270 -22.10 3.25 12.25
C GLU A 270 -22.62 4.23 11.18
N GLU A 271 -22.07 5.44 11.12
CA GLU A 271 -22.34 6.40 10.03
C GLU A 271 -21.90 5.85 8.67
N LEU A 272 -20.78 5.13 8.60
CA LEU A 272 -20.31 4.48 7.38
C LEU A 272 -21.25 3.34 6.96
N LYS A 273 -21.78 2.57 7.92
CA LYS A 273 -22.82 1.55 7.65
C LYS A 273 -24.11 2.18 7.15
N ARG A 274 -24.60 3.24 7.80
CA ARG A 274 -25.81 3.97 7.39
C ARG A 274 -25.64 4.58 6.00
N SER A 275 -24.51 5.21 5.71
CA SER A 275 -24.25 5.78 4.37
C SER A 275 -24.12 4.69 3.30
N LYS A 276 -23.50 3.54 3.60
CA LYS A 276 -23.46 2.39 2.70
C LYS A 276 -24.86 1.83 2.43
N GLY A 277 -25.72 1.75 3.44
CA GLY A 277 -27.12 1.36 3.28
C GLY A 277 -27.90 2.33 2.40
N GLN A 278 -27.72 3.64 2.59
CA GLN A 278 -28.33 4.67 1.73
C GLN A 278 -27.84 4.58 0.28
N LEU A 279 -26.54 4.36 0.06
CA LEU A 279 -25.98 4.16 -1.28
C LEU A 279 -26.55 2.91 -1.94
N ARG A 280 -26.68 1.79 -1.20
CA ARG A 280 -27.30 0.57 -1.72
C ARG A 280 -28.75 0.80 -2.14
N LYS A 281 -29.54 1.51 -1.32
CA LYS A 281 -30.92 1.92 -1.67
C LYS A 281 -30.95 2.82 -2.91
N LEU A 282 -29.97 3.70 -3.10
CA LEU A 282 -29.87 4.52 -4.32
C LEU A 282 -29.52 3.68 -5.54
N PHE A 283 -28.56 2.75 -5.43
CA PHE A 283 -28.20 1.84 -6.52
C PHE A 283 -29.36 0.93 -6.92
N GLU A 284 -30.11 0.41 -5.96
CA GLU A 284 -31.28 -0.42 -6.21
C GLU A 284 -32.41 0.37 -6.88
N LYS A 285 -32.62 1.64 -6.51
CA LYS A 285 -33.54 2.53 -7.23
C LYS A 285 -33.11 2.74 -8.69
N PHE A 286 -31.82 2.99 -8.95
CA PHE A 286 -31.32 3.13 -10.32
C PHE A 286 -31.42 1.83 -11.11
N GLN A 287 -31.21 0.69 -10.47
CA GLN A 287 -31.30 -0.62 -11.12
C GLN A 287 -32.75 -1.01 -11.44
N ASN A 288 -33.69 -0.68 -10.54
CA ASN A 288 -35.11 -0.93 -10.74
C ASN A 288 -35.79 0.10 -11.67
N GLU A 289 -35.25 1.32 -11.81
CA GLU A 289 -35.71 2.31 -12.81
C GLU A 289 -35.39 1.89 -14.25
N GLU A 290 -34.43 0.99 -14.46
CA GLU A 290 -34.09 0.45 -15.79
C GLU A 290 -34.88 -0.83 -16.15
N SER A 291 -35.53 -1.46 -15.17
CA SER A 291 -36.40 -2.62 -15.33
C SER A 291 -37.82 -2.31 -14.84
N GLU A 292 -38.61 -1.69 -15.72
CA GLU A 292 -40.03 -1.44 -15.51
C GLU A 292 -40.80 -2.77 -15.33
N ILE A 293 -41.54 -2.84 -14.21
CA ILE A 293 -42.70 -3.70 -13.92
C ILE A 293 -42.41 -5.19 -13.68
N VAL A 294 -42.21 -5.58 -12.42
CA VAL A 294 -42.97 -6.67 -11.78
C VAL A 294 -43.23 -6.36 -10.31
N GLU A 295 -44.51 -6.48 -9.99
CA GLU A 295 -45.28 -6.36 -8.75
C GLU A 295 -44.63 -6.79 -7.42
N ASP A 296 -44.83 -5.92 -6.42
CA ASP A 296 -45.32 -6.19 -5.05
C ASP A 296 -44.95 -7.55 -4.42
N ASP A 297 -43.96 -7.53 -3.52
CA ASP A 297 -44.16 -8.13 -2.19
C ASP A 297 -43.43 -7.31 -1.12
N ASP A 298 -44.25 -6.92 -0.15
CA ASP A 298 -44.05 -5.95 0.91
C ASP A 298 -43.25 -6.59 2.05
N ASP A 299 -41.92 -6.51 2.00
CA ASP A 299 -41.05 -6.77 3.16
C ASP A 299 -40.25 -5.51 3.48
N SER A 300 -40.97 -4.46 3.87
CA SER A 300 -40.40 -3.36 4.65
C SER A 300 -39.95 -3.92 6.00
N SER A 301 -38.73 -4.43 6.04
CA SER A 301 -38.04 -4.80 7.27
C SER A 301 -37.84 -3.53 8.12
N ASP A 302 -38.75 -3.35 9.08
CA ASP A 302 -38.57 -2.51 10.26
C ASP A 302 -37.38 -3.08 11.06
N GLU A 303 -36.16 -2.73 10.62
CA GLU A 303 -34.89 -3.20 11.18
C GLU A 303 -34.37 -2.31 12.33
N ASP A 304 -35.19 -1.38 12.84
CA ASP A 304 -34.73 -0.35 13.78
C ASP A 304 -35.12 -0.60 15.25
N ASP A 305 -35.76 -1.72 15.59
CA ASP A 305 -36.11 -2.09 16.98
C ASP A 305 -35.79 -3.58 17.31
N LEU A 306 -34.68 -4.11 16.80
CA LEU A 306 -34.19 -5.41 17.28
C LEU A 306 -33.62 -5.26 18.70
N ASN A 307 -34.26 -5.94 19.65
CA ASN A 307 -33.79 -6.06 21.02
C ASN A 307 -32.35 -6.62 21.02
N ASP A 308 -31.50 -6.20 21.98
CA ASP A 308 -30.07 -6.60 22.03
C ASP A 308 -29.88 -8.13 21.93
N GLU A 309 -30.84 -8.90 22.42
CA GLU A 309 -30.86 -10.37 22.40
C GLU A 309 -31.10 -10.98 21.00
N ASP A 310 -31.78 -10.26 20.10
CA ASP A 310 -32.00 -10.69 18.72
C ASP A 310 -30.83 -10.31 17.80
N TYR A 311 -30.13 -9.22 18.11
CA TYR A 311 -28.87 -8.86 17.45
C TYR A 311 -27.77 -9.92 17.67
N GLU A 312 -27.68 -10.48 18.88
CA GLU A 312 -26.76 -11.58 19.18
C GLU A 312 -27.10 -12.85 18.39
N LYS A 313 -28.39 -13.21 18.28
CA LYS A 313 -28.82 -14.35 17.46
C LYS A 313 -28.48 -14.16 16.00
N GLU A 314 -28.65 -12.94 15.49
CA GLU A 314 -28.34 -12.62 14.10
C GLU A 314 -26.83 -12.71 13.83
N GLN A 315 -25.97 -12.23 14.74
CA GLN A 315 -24.53 -12.44 14.63
C GLN A 315 -24.14 -13.92 14.65
N ILE A 316 -24.77 -14.72 15.52
CA ILE A 316 -24.53 -16.17 15.58
C ILE A 316 -24.95 -16.83 14.26
N ASN A 317 -26.09 -16.43 13.69
CA ASN A 317 -26.56 -16.95 12.41
C ASN A 317 -25.62 -16.56 11.26
N LEU A 318 -25.15 -15.31 11.22
CA LEU A 318 -24.18 -14.86 10.23
C LEU A 318 -22.86 -15.63 10.31
N GLN A 319 -22.34 -15.84 11.52
CA GLN A 319 -21.15 -16.67 11.73
C GLN A 319 -21.38 -18.12 11.30
N LYS A 320 -22.57 -18.67 11.57
CA LYS A 320 -22.94 -20.02 11.16
C LYS A 320 -23.03 -20.16 9.64
N GLU A 321 -23.61 -19.18 8.95
CA GLU A 321 -23.66 -19.14 7.49
C GLU A 321 -22.26 -19.02 6.88
N GLU A 322 -21.40 -18.18 7.45
CA GLU A 322 -20.01 -18.05 7.01
C GLU A 322 -19.24 -19.37 7.20
N MET A 323 -19.44 -20.04 8.33
CA MET A 323 -18.88 -21.37 8.58
C MET A 323 -19.39 -22.42 7.58
N LEU A 324 -20.69 -22.41 7.26
CA LEU A 324 -21.29 -23.28 6.24
C LEU A 324 -20.72 -23.01 4.84
N LYS A 325 -20.52 -21.74 4.49
CA LYS A 325 -19.91 -21.36 3.21
C LYS A 325 -18.46 -21.83 3.12
N ASN A 326 -17.69 -21.63 4.19
CA ASN A 326 -16.31 -22.13 4.28
C ASN A 326 -16.23 -23.66 4.22
N TYR A 327 -17.16 -24.35 4.88
CA TYR A 327 -17.29 -25.81 4.80
C TYR A 327 -17.57 -26.28 3.37
N ASN A 328 -18.54 -25.65 2.68
CA ASN A 328 -18.87 -26.00 1.30
C ASN A 328 -17.72 -25.72 0.33
N ASN A 329 -16.96 -24.64 0.53
CA ASN A 329 -15.78 -24.36 -0.28
C ASN A 329 -14.69 -25.41 -0.06
N LYS A 330 -14.45 -25.84 1.19
CA LYS A 330 -13.53 -26.94 1.49
C LYS A 330 -14.00 -28.26 0.87
N LEU A 331 -15.30 -28.53 0.89
CA LEU A 331 -15.88 -29.73 0.28
C LEU A 331 -15.58 -29.79 -1.22
N LYS A 332 -15.71 -28.67 -1.94
CA LYS A 332 -15.37 -28.59 -3.38
C LYS A 332 -13.90 -28.86 -3.67
N VAL A 333 -13.00 -28.41 -2.80
CA VAL A 333 -11.56 -28.68 -2.94
C VAL A 333 -11.31 -30.18 -2.79
N VAL A 334 -11.92 -30.81 -1.78
CA VAL A 334 -11.81 -32.26 -1.57
C VAL A 334 -12.40 -33.05 -2.74
N GLU A 335 -13.57 -32.67 -3.26
CA GLU A 335 -14.17 -33.30 -4.45
C GLU A 335 -13.25 -33.20 -5.68
N HIS A 336 -12.58 -32.06 -5.87
CA HIS A 336 -11.62 -31.88 -6.95
C HIS A 336 -10.38 -32.77 -6.76
N GLU A 337 -9.85 -32.85 -5.55
CA GLU A 337 -8.71 -33.73 -5.23
C GLU A 337 -9.08 -35.22 -5.37
N GLU A 338 -10.29 -35.62 -4.97
CA GLU A 338 -10.78 -36.99 -5.18
C GLU A 338 -10.91 -37.33 -6.67
N SER A 339 -11.44 -36.42 -7.49
CA SER A 339 -11.51 -36.60 -8.94
C SER A 339 -10.11 -36.75 -9.56
N TYR A 340 -9.17 -35.90 -9.15
CA TYR A 340 -7.78 -35.96 -9.61
C TYR A 340 -7.10 -37.27 -9.20
N ASN A 341 -7.32 -37.73 -7.97
CA ASN A 341 -6.80 -39.00 -7.48
C ASN A 341 -7.40 -40.19 -8.23
N GLN A 342 -8.70 -40.15 -8.58
CA GLN A 342 -9.33 -41.17 -9.42
C GLN A 342 -8.70 -41.25 -10.81
N GLU A 343 -8.44 -40.11 -11.45
CA GLU A 343 -7.72 -40.08 -12.75
C GLU A 343 -6.31 -40.66 -12.64
N LEU A 344 -5.59 -40.37 -11.54
CA LEU A 344 -4.27 -40.95 -11.29
C LEU A 344 -4.33 -42.46 -11.13
N ILE A 345 -5.33 -42.97 -10.41
CA ILE A 345 -5.55 -44.41 -10.23
C ILE A 345 -5.88 -45.08 -11.56
N GLU A 346 -6.69 -44.44 -12.40
CA GLU A 346 -7.02 -44.95 -13.74
C GLU A 346 -5.76 -45.03 -14.62
N LYS A 347 -4.98 -43.95 -14.70
CA LYS A 347 -3.68 -43.93 -15.41
C LYS A 347 -2.72 -44.98 -14.88
N PHE A 348 -2.66 -45.18 -13.57
CA PHE A 348 -1.82 -46.18 -12.95
C PHE A 348 -2.28 -47.60 -13.32
N ASN A 349 -3.59 -47.85 -13.35
CA ASN A 349 -4.16 -49.11 -13.78
C ASN A 349 -3.92 -49.37 -15.28
N ASP A 350 -4.01 -48.35 -16.11
CA ASP A 350 -3.70 -48.43 -17.55
C ASP A 350 -2.23 -48.79 -17.77
N LEU A 351 -1.31 -48.15 -17.04
CA LEU A 351 0.12 -48.46 -17.07
C LEU A 351 0.41 -49.88 -16.56
N ASN A 352 -0.20 -50.31 -15.46
CA ASN A 352 -0.02 -51.67 -14.92
C ASN A 352 -0.58 -52.74 -15.86
N ASN A 353 -1.64 -52.42 -16.59
CA ASN A 353 -2.24 -53.32 -17.57
C ASN A 353 -1.67 -53.13 -18.97
N TYR A 354 -0.76 -52.18 -19.22
CA TYR A 354 -0.19 -51.89 -20.52
C TYR A 354 0.44 -53.13 -21.16
N GLU A 355 1.20 -53.92 -20.39
CA GLU A 355 1.82 -55.15 -20.88
C GLU A 355 0.81 -56.28 -21.11
N ARG A 356 -0.35 -56.25 -20.44
CA ARG A 356 -1.43 -57.22 -20.60
C ARG A 356 -2.40 -56.85 -21.74
N SER A 357 -2.61 -55.55 -21.97
CA SER A 357 -3.36 -54.99 -23.10
C SER A 357 -2.53 -54.98 -24.38
N LEU A 358 -1.20 -55.11 -24.28
CA LEU A 358 -0.30 -55.54 -25.35
C LEU A 358 -0.53 -57.01 -25.76
N ASN A 359 -1.78 -57.41 -26.01
CA ASN A 359 -2.05 -58.72 -26.59
C ASN A 359 -1.77 -58.70 -28.10
N LYS A 360 -0.58 -59.23 -28.45
CA LYS A 360 -0.32 -60.38 -29.35
C LYS A 360 -0.98 -60.50 -30.74
N ASP A 361 -1.74 -59.51 -31.20
CA ASP A 361 -2.33 -59.51 -32.55
C ASP A 361 -1.45 -58.83 -33.63
N ILE A 362 -0.20 -58.50 -33.29
CA ILE A 362 0.82 -58.05 -34.26
C ILE A 362 1.23 -59.18 -35.24
N ASN A 363 0.72 -60.41 -35.06
CA ASN A 363 0.89 -61.49 -36.04
C ASN A 363 -0.24 -61.60 -37.08
N GLY A 364 -1.22 -60.69 -37.11
CA GLY A 364 -2.40 -60.82 -37.99
C GLY A 364 -2.82 -59.62 -38.84
N MET A 365 -2.33 -58.41 -38.59
CA MET A 365 -2.72 -57.25 -39.39
C MET A 365 -1.83 -57.10 -40.64
N GLU A 366 -2.20 -57.83 -41.68
CA GLU A 366 -1.84 -57.47 -43.05
C GLU A 366 -2.29 -56.02 -43.31
N LEU A 367 -1.27 -55.17 -43.53
CA LEU A 367 -1.15 -53.87 -44.20
C LEU A 367 -2.19 -53.45 -45.29
N GLY A 368 -3.48 -53.70 -45.11
CA GLY A 368 -4.46 -53.38 -46.14
C GLY A 368 -5.86 -53.12 -45.63
N GLN A 369 -6.33 -51.89 -45.91
CA GLN A 369 -7.74 -51.52 -46.03
C GLN A 369 -8.46 -50.98 -44.78
N PHE A 370 -7.83 -50.09 -44.01
CA PHE A 370 -8.59 -48.97 -43.46
C PHE A 370 -8.48 -47.82 -44.46
N LYS A 371 -9.48 -47.66 -45.34
CA LYS A 371 -9.65 -46.41 -46.08
C LYS A 371 -10.20 -45.40 -45.07
N PRO A 372 -9.44 -44.36 -44.69
CA PRO A 372 -9.97 -43.30 -43.85
C PRO A 372 -11.23 -42.74 -44.49
N SER A 373 -12.26 -42.47 -43.70
CA SER A 373 -13.41 -41.73 -44.21
C SER A 373 -12.92 -40.38 -44.73
N ASN A 374 -13.51 -39.84 -45.80
CA ASN A 374 -13.15 -38.49 -46.29
C ASN A 374 -13.21 -37.43 -45.16
N ARG A 375 -14.03 -37.67 -44.13
CA ARG A 375 -14.10 -36.85 -42.94
C ARG A 375 -12.82 -36.91 -42.09
N ASP A 376 -12.25 -38.10 -41.91
CA ASP A 376 -11.04 -38.28 -41.11
C ASP A 376 -9.83 -37.68 -41.83
N LYS A 377 -9.80 -37.80 -43.16
CA LYS A 377 -8.76 -37.19 -44.00
C LYS A 377 -8.79 -35.66 -43.93
N ILE A 378 -9.98 -35.05 -43.94
CA ILE A 378 -10.13 -33.59 -43.80
C ILE A 378 -9.71 -33.14 -42.39
N MET A 379 -10.03 -33.92 -41.37
CA MET A 379 -9.68 -33.60 -39.98
C MET A 379 -8.17 -33.74 -39.74
N GLU A 380 -7.53 -34.75 -40.34
CA GLU A 380 -6.07 -34.94 -40.36
C GLU A 380 -5.38 -33.78 -41.10
N GLU A 381 -5.84 -33.40 -42.28
CA GLU A 381 -5.30 -32.26 -43.04
C GLU A 381 -5.44 -30.92 -42.28
N ASP A 382 -6.51 -30.72 -41.51
CA ASP A 382 -6.70 -29.52 -40.67
C ASP A 382 -5.76 -29.51 -39.45
N MET A 383 -5.54 -30.67 -38.82
CA MET A 383 -4.57 -30.79 -37.73
C MET A 383 -3.14 -30.57 -38.22
N ASP A 384 -2.76 -31.19 -39.33
CA ASP A 384 -1.45 -30.99 -39.97
C ASP A 384 -1.22 -29.53 -40.37
N SER A 385 -2.29 -28.82 -40.78
CA SER A 385 -2.20 -27.40 -41.11
C SER A 385 -1.96 -26.54 -39.88
N LYS A 386 -2.63 -26.83 -38.76
CA LYS A 386 -2.43 -26.11 -37.48
C LYS A 386 -1.05 -26.35 -36.92
N ASP A 387 -0.58 -27.59 -36.91
CA ASP A 387 0.76 -27.94 -36.44
C ASP A 387 1.85 -27.22 -37.26
N ARG A 388 1.66 -27.11 -38.57
CA ARG A 388 2.58 -26.38 -39.46
C ARG A 388 2.58 -24.86 -39.22
N GLU A 389 1.42 -24.29 -38.90
CA GLU A 389 1.32 -22.86 -38.54
C GLU A 389 1.96 -22.57 -37.18
N GLU A 390 1.75 -23.45 -36.19
CA GLU A 390 2.37 -23.34 -34.87
C GLU A 390 3.89 -23.50 -34.93
N GLU A 391 4.40 -24.47 -35.70
CA GLU A 391 5.85 -24.63 -35.91
C GLU A 391 6.46 -23.39 -36.56
N LYS A 392 5.77 -22.80 -37.55
CA LYS A 392 6.22 -21.57 -38.20
C LYS A 392 6.24 -20.39 -37.22
N HIS A 393 5.22 -20.26 -36.38
CA HIS A 393 5.15 -19.23 -35.34
C HIS A 393 6.27 -19.39 -34.29
N GLN A 394 6.56 -20.62 -33.88
CA GLN A 394 7.67 -20.89 -32.96
C GLN A 394 9.04 -20.58 -33.59
N LEU A 395 9.23 -20.89 -34.87
CA LEU A 395 10.45 -20.54 -35.59
C LEU A 395 10.59 -19.02 -35.73
N GLU A 396 9.50 -18.30 -35.94
CA GLU A 396 9.49 -16.83 -36.01
C GLU A 396 9.85 -16.22 -34.65
N ILE A 397 9.27 -16.69 -33.54
CA ILE A 397 9.64 -16.29 -32.17
C ILE A 397 11.11 -16.61 -31.89
N LYS A 398 11.61 -17.79 -32.28
CA LYS A 398 13.02 -18.17 -32.13
C LYS A 398 13.93 -17.24 -32.93
N SER A 399 13.55 -16.88 -34.16
CA SER A 399 14.31 -15.94 -34.97
C SER A 399 14.31 -14.53 -34.35
N GLN A 400 13.17 -14.07 -33.82
CA GLN A 400 13.04 -12.76 -33.19
C GLN A 400 13.85 -12.70 -31.90
N SER A 401 13.83 -13.75 -31.08
CA SER A 401 14.64 -13.86 -29.87
C SER A 401 16.14 -14.02 -30.16
N MET A 402 16.54 -14.74 -31.22
CA MET A 402 17.95 -14.79 -31.64
C MET A 402 18.42 -13.44 -32.19
N ASN A 403 17.63 -12.76 -33.02
CA ASN A 403 17.95 -11.42 -33.50
C ASN A 403 18.03 -10.41 -32.33
N PHE A 404 17.18 -10.58 -31.31
CA PHE A 404 17.25 -9.79 -30.07
C PHE A 404 18.55 -10.08 -29.31
N LEU A 405 18.91 -11.34 -29.09
CA LEU A 405 20.15 -11.71 -28.40
C LEU A 405 21.41 -11.28 -29.16
N GLU A 406 21.41 -11.37 -30.49
CA GLU A 406 22.51 -10.89 -31.33
C GLU A 406 22.60 -9.36 -31.35
N SER A 407 21.47 -8.66 -31.21
CA SER A 407 21.44 -7.20 -31.07
C SER A 407 21.94 -6.72 -29.70
N ILE A 408 21.89 -7.58 -28.68
CA ILE A 408 22.46 -7.36 -27.35
C ILE A 408 23.95 -7.74 -27.40
N ASN A 409 24.76 -6.93 -28.09
CA ASN A 409 26.21 -7.02 -28.02
C ASN A 409 26.70 -6.41 -26.69
N ILE A 410 26.34 -7.01 -25.56
CA ILE A 410 26.88 -6.62 -24.26
C ILE A 410 28.15 -7.43 -24.03
N ASN A 411 29.28 -6.77 -24.21
CA ASN A 411 30.56 -7.23 -23.71
C ASN A 411 30.53 -7.11 -22.17
N ILE A 412 30.01 -8.12 -21.48
CA ILE A 412 29.98 -8.18 -20.01
C ILE A 412 31.37 -8.64 -19.53
N PRO A 413 32.16 -7.78 -18.87
CA PRO A 413 33.31 -8.27 -18.13
C PRO A 413 32.77 -9.03 -16.91
N LEU A 414 32.75 -10.36 -16.99
CA LEU A 414 32.57 -11.24 -15.85
C LEU A 414 33.72 -11.01 -14.86
N LYS A 415 33.56 -10.05 -13.94
CA LYS A 415 34.29 -10.05 -12.68
C LYS A 415 33.71 -11.18 -11.84
N GLN A 416 34.38 -12.32 -11.88
CA GLN A 416 34.25 -13.36 -10.87
C GLN A 416 34.42 -12.70 -9.49
N LYS A 417 33.35 -12.56 -8.72
CA LYS A 417 33.46 -12.31 -7.29
C LYS A 417 33.98 -13.61 -6.69
N GLU A 418 35.21 -13.60 -6.19
CA GLU A 418 35.73 -14.66 -5.35
C GLU A 418 34.79 -14.78 -4.14
N GLN A 419 34.09 -15.91 -4.03
CA GLN A 419 33.31 -16.25 -2.84
C GLN A 419 34.31 -16.56 -1.74
N VAL A 420 34.41 -15.70 -0.73
CA VAL A 420 35.18 -15.98 0.49
C VAL A 420 34.45 -17.14 1.19
N THR A 421 35.14 -18.26 1.35
CA THR A 421 34.60 -19.43 2.04
C THR A 421 34.90 -19.36 3.54
N ILE A 422 34.14 -20.10 4.35
CA ILE A 422 34.34 -20.17 5.82
C ILE A 422 35.76 -20.68 6.18
N ASP A 423 36.38 -21.42 5.27
CA ASP A 423 37.74 -21.92 5.41
C ASP A 423 38.79 -20.81 5.29
N ASP A 424 38.47 -19.69 4.63
CA ASP A 424 39.37 -18.57 4.39
C ASP A 424 39.41 -17.55 5.55
N LEU A 425 38.59 -17.75 6.59
CA LEU A 425 38.50 -16.85 7.74
C LEU A 425 39.54 -17.19 8.82
N ASP A 426 40.26 -16.18 9.27
CA ASP A 426 41.15 -16.27 10.43
C ASP A 426 40.35 -16.50 11.72
N GLU A 427 40.96 -17.14 12.73
CA GLU A 427 40.31 -17.50 14.00
C GLU A 427 39.67 -16.28 14.71
N SER A 428 40.29 -15.11 14.60
CA SER A 428 39.74 -13.86 15.14
C SER A 428 38.52 -13.34 14.37
N GLN A 429 38.42 -13.57 13.06
CA GLN A 429 37.26 -13.18 12.26
C GLN A 429 36.10 -14.15 12.50
N LEU A 430 36.41 -15.44 12.63
CA LEU A 430 35.44 -16.47 12.97
C LEU A 430 34.77 -16.19 14.33
N GLU A 431 35.55 -15.81 15.35
CA GLU A 431 34.98 -15.44 16.66
C GLU A 431 34.06 -14.21 16.60
N GLN A 432 34.37 -13.22 15.76
CA GLN A 432 33.50 -12.05 15.56
C GLN A 432 32.18 -12.43 14.91
N VAL A 433 32.22 -13.31 13.89
CA VAL A 433 31.02 -13.83 13.23
C VAL A 433 30.18 -14.66 14.21
N LEU A 434 30.80 -15.57 14.96
CA LEU A 434 30.10 -16.39 15.96
C LEU A 434 29.45 -15.55 17.05
N THR A 435 30.07 -14.44 17.47
CA THR A 435 29.49 -13.51 18.45
C THR A 435 28.22 -12.84 17.92
N ARG A 436 28.18 -12.50 16.63
CA ARG A 436 26.99 -11.95 15.96
C ARG A 436 25.92 -13.01 15.70
N LEU A 437 26.33 -14.26 15.47
CA LEU A 437 25.46 -15.40 15.19
C LEU A 437 24.76 -15.91 16.47
N LYS A 438 25.39 -15.78 17.64
CA LYS A 438 24.87 -16.25 18.95
C LYS A 438 23.41 -15.83 19.25
N PRO A 439 23.01 -14.54 19.15
CA PRO A 439 21.62 -14.15 19.40
C PRO A 439 20.64 -14.74 18.37
N ILE A 440 21.08 -14.91 17.12
CA ILE A 440 20.25 -15.46 16.03
C ILE A 440 20.00 -16.96 16.28
N ILE A 441 21.05 -17.72 16.61
CA ILE A 441 20.90 -19.15 16.94
C ILE A 441 19.99 -19.31 18.16
N ASN A 442 20.15 -18.47 19.20
CA ASN A 442 19.28 -18.56 20.38
C ASN A 442 17.80 -18.33 20.03
N GLN A 443 17.52 -17.37 19.14
CA GLN A 443 16.16 -17.13 18.64
C GLN A 443 15.63 -18.33 17.85
N ILE A 444 16.46 -18.96 17.02
CA ILE A 444 16.09 -20.17 16.26
C ILE A 444 15.79 -21.32 17.22
N ILE A 445 16.65 -21.59 18.20
CA ILE A 445 16.41 -22.65 19.20
C ILE A 445 15.09 -22.39 19.94
N GLN A 446 14.84 -21.15 20.36
CA GLN A 446 13.60 -20.77 21.04
C GLN A 446 12.36 -20.90 20.13
N GLU A 447 12.48 -20.64 18.82
CA GLU A 447 11.40 -20.82 17.84
C GLU A 447 10.97 -22.30 17.75
N PHE A 448 11.94 -23.22 17.77
CA PHE A 448 11.68 -24.65 17.57
C PHE A 448 11.39 -25.43 18.86
N LEU A 449 12.03 -25.11 19.98
CA LEU A 449 11.81 -25.78 21.28
C LEU A 449 10.81 -25.04 22.19
N GLY A 450 10.48 -23.79 21.89
CA GLY A 450 9.65 -22.94 22.74
C GLY A 450 10.33 -22.46 24.03
N THR A 451 11.56 -22.90 24.30
CA THR A 451 12.38 -22.51 25.46
C THR A 451 13.82 -22.26 25.03
N GLN A 452 14.56 -21.48 25.84
CA GLN A 452 15.97 -21.21 25.60
C GLN A 452 16.83 -22.29 26.27
N GLU A 453 17.73 -22.89 25.51
CA GLU A 453 18.67 -23.91 26.00
C GLU A 453 20.10 -23.47 25.71
N ASP A 454 20.74 -22.87 26.73
CA ASP A 454 22.10 -22.33 26.61
C ASP A 454 23.14 -23.42 26.27
N GLU A 455 22.93 -24.65 26.76
CA GLU A 455 23.82 -25.79 26.48
C GLU A 455 23.80 -26.19 24.99
N LEU A 456 22.61 -26.20 24.36
CA LEU A 456 22.49 -26.46 22.93
C LEU A 456 23.08 -25.32 22.08
N LEU A 457 22.90 -24.08 22.52
CA LEU A 457 23.50 -22.92 21.85
C LEU A 457 25.03 -23.02 21.83
N GLU A 458 25.65 -23.35 22.95
CA GLU A 458 27.11 -23.52 23.05
C GLU A 458 27.58 -24.70 22.20
N TYR A 459 26.87 -25.82 22.24
CA TYR A 459 27.17 -27.00 21.44
C TYR A 459 27.12 -26.73 19.92
N ILE A 460 26.10 -26.00 19.44
CA ILE A 460 25.99 -25.62 18.03
C ILE A 460 27.15 -24.71 17.59
N LEU A 461 27.52 -23.75 18.44
CA LEU A 461 28.65 -22.85 18.15
C LEU A 461 29.98 -23.60 18.09
N GLU A 462 30.17 -24.61 18.96
CA GLU A 462 31.34 -25.48 18.96
C GLU A 462 31.42 -26.33 17.68
N ILE A 463 30.30 -26.93 17.24
CA ILE A 463 30.24 -27.68 15.97
C ILE A 463 30.61 -26.80 14.78
N ILE A 464 30.06 -25.58 14.69
CA ILE A 464 30.38 -24.65 13.60
C ILE A 464 31.87 -24.29 13.61
N LYS A 465 32.46 -24.10 14.80
CA LYS A 465 33.88 -23.79 14.97
C LYS A 465 34.78 -24.95 14.53
N ASP A 466 34.40 -26.18 14.86
CA ASP A 466 35.25 -27.36 14.66
C ASP A 466 35.10 -27.99 13.27
N THR A 467 33.86 -28.12 12.79
CA THR A 467 33.56 -28.87 11.56
C THR A 467 33.58 -28.00 10.31
N LYS A 468 33.23 -26.70 10.45
CA LYS A 468 33.03 -25.76 9.34
C LYS A 468 32.19 -26.33 8.18
N SER A 469 31.33 -27.31 8.46
CA SER A 469 30.59 -28.05 7.44
C SER A 469 29.10 -28.09 7.76
N LYS A 470 28.28 -27.63 6.81
CA LYS A 470 26.82 -27.65 6.89
C LYS A 470 26.26 -29.05 7.09
N VAL A 471 26.84 -30.03 6.40
CA VAL A 471 26.35 -31.42 6.41
C VAL A 471 26.57 -32.06 7.78
N GLU A 472 27.71 -31.79 8.41
CA GLU A 472 28.00 -32.29 9.75
C GLU A 472 27.14 -31.60 10.81
N LEU A 473 26.94 -30.27 10.69
CA LEU A 473 26.00 -29.55 11.55
C LEU A 473 24.59 -30.14 11.51
N ILE A 474 24.03 -30.40 10.32
CA ILE A 474 22.70 -31.00 10.19
C ILE A 474 22.67 -32.40 10.80
N LYS A 475 23.73 -33.19 10.62
CA LYS A 475 23.82 -34.55 11.15
C LYS A 475 23.81 -34.59 12.69
N GLU A 476 24.58 -33.72 13.34
CA GLU A 476 24.60 -33.62 14.81
C GLU A 476 23.27 -33.04 15.34
N LEU A 477 22.70 -32.05 14.65
CA LEU A 477 21.37 -31.51 15.01
C LEU A 477 20.24 -32.54 14.85
N ASN A 478 20.39 -33.54 13.98
CA ASN A 478 19.39 -34.57 13.76
C ASN A 478 19.21 -35.51 14.97
N GLU A 479 20.15 -35.55 15.91
CA GLU A 479 19.97 -36.31 17.16
C GLU A 479 19.04 -35.60 18.15
N THR A 480 18.96 -34.26 18.11
CA THR A 480 18.16 -33.46 19.04
C THR A 480 16.84 -32.97 18.43
N PHE A 481 16.84 -32.62 17.14
CA PHE A 481 15.72 -31.97 16.46
C PHE A 481 14.99 -32.86 15.45
N ASP A 482 15.40 -34.13 15.31
CA ASP A 482 14.82 -35.09 14.36
C ASP A 482 14.61 -34.47 12.96
N GLU A 483 13.36 -34.44 12.47
CA GLU A 483 12.97 -33.96 11.14
C GLU A 483 13.21 -32.46 10.90
N ASP A 484 13.26 -31.64 11.96
CA ASP A 484 13.46 -30.19 11.85
C ASP A 484 14.95 -29.78 11.79
N SER A 485 15.87 -30.73 12.01
CA SER A 485 17.32 -30.52 11.93
C SER A 485 17.78 -29.91 10.61
N ILE A 486 17.18 -30.32 9.48
CA ILE A 486 17.49 -29.80 8.14
C ILE A 486 17.13 -28.31 8.05
N LYS A 487 15.93 -27.94 8.49
CA LYS A 487 15.45 -26.54 8.42
C LYS A 487 16.26 -25.63 9.33
N ILE A 488 16.58 -26.12 10.54
CA ILE A 488 17.38 -25.39 11.52
C ILE A 488 18.81 -25.20 10.99
N GLY A 489 19.44 -26.28 10.50
CA GLY A 489 20.76 -26.22 9.91
C GLY A 489 20.84 -25.30 8.69
N ASP A 490 19.83 -25.34 7.80
CA ASP A 490 19.72 -24.42 6.66
C ASP A 490 19.62 -22.95 7.09
N LYS A 491 18.72 -22.64 8.05
CA LYS A 491 18.55 -21.29 8.59
C LYS A 491 19.84 -20.78 9.23
N ILE A 492 20.52 -21.59 10.04
CA ILE A 492 21.76 -21.20 10.71
C ILE A 492 22.87 -20.95 9.66
N TRP A 493 22.99 -21.82 8.67
CA TRP A 493 24.06 -21.71 7.66
C TRP A 493 23.88 -20.51 6.74
N LEU A 494 22.64 -20.20 6.33
CA LEU A 494 22.35 -18.99 5.54
C LEU A 494 22.72 -17.72 6.29
N ASN A 495 22.33 -17.62 7.58
CA ASN A 495 22.71 -16.49 8.41
C ASN A 495 24.23 -16.39 8.59
N LEU A 496 24.93 -17.52 8.65
CA LEU A 496 26.38 -17.55 8.74
C LEU A 496 27.03 -17.01 7.46
N GLU A 497 26.60 -17.46 6.28
CA GLU A 497 27.09 -16.94 5.00
C GLU A 497 26.82 -15.43 4.85
N GLU A 498 25.64 -14.96 5.27
CA GLU A 498 25.31 -13.54 5.28
C GLU A 498 26.27 -12.74 6.17
N GLN A 499 26.54 -13.21 7.39
CA GLN A 499 27.49 -12.54 8.29
C GLN A 499 28.92 -12.54 7.74
N ILE A 500 29.31 -13.54 6.96
CA ILE A 500 30.62 -13.59 6.29
C ILE A 500 30.69 -12.59 5.14
N THR A 501 29.61 -12.43 4.37
CA THR A 501 29.58 -11.39 3.32
C THR A 501 29.58 -9.96 3.85
N LEU A 502 29.29 -9.78 5.14
CA LEU A 502 29.31 -8.49 5.85
C LEU A 502 30.67 -8.16 6.49
N LEU A 503 31.60 -9.12 6.54
CA LEU A 503 33.01 -8.88 6.86
C LEU A 503 33.74 -8.34 5.63
#